data_AF-A0A2S0LD96-F1
#
_entry.id   AF-A0A2S0LD96-F1
#
_cell.length_a   1.000
_cell.length_b   1.000
_cell.length_c   1.000
_cell.angle_alpha   90.00
_cell.angle_beta   90.00
_cell.angle_gamma   90.00
#
_symmetry.space_group_name_H-M   'P 1'
#
loop_
_entity.id
_entity.type
_entity.pdbx_description
1 polymer ?
#
loop_
_entity_poly.entity_id
_entity_poly.type
_entity_poly.pdbx_seq_one_letter_code
_entity_poly.pdbx_strand_id
1 'polypeptide(L)' 'MPQIITNTAELSCNQGTATSNLTVTSQDFVTIEGKAMATEEDKQANANILPFKQ' A
#
# COMPACT_ATOMS: atom_id res chain seq x y z
N MET A 1 -9.03 9.40 15.02
CA MET A 1 -9.73 8.79 13.87
C MET A 1 -8.71 7.95 13.13
N PRO A 2 -8.95 6.67 12.87
CA PRO A 2 -7.99 5.84 12.13
C PRO A 2 -7.81 6.40 10.72
N GLN A 3 -6.56 6.42 10.23
CA GLN A 3 -6.24 6.78 8.86
C GLN A 3 -6.55 5.58 7.97
N ILE A 4 -7.37 5.78 6.95
CA ILE A 4 -7.73 4.73 6.01
C ILE A 4 -6.67 4.70 4.90
N ILE A 5 -6.02 3.55 4.76
CA ILE A 5 -5.05 3.30 3.70
C ILE A 5 -5.77 2.59 2.56
N THR A 6 -5.54 3.07 1.34
CA THR A 6 -6.09 2.47 0.12
C THR A 6 -4.97 2.13 -0.86
N ASN A 7 -5.29 1.43 -1.95
CA ASN A 7 -4.34 1.09 -3.02
C ASN A 7 -3.71 2.30 -3.75
N THR A 8 -4.10 3.53 -3.42
CA THR A 8 -3.45 4.76 -3.91
C THR A 8 -2.46 5.35 -2.91
N ALA A 9 -2.18 4.67 -1.80
CA ALA A 9 -1.22 5.14 -0.83
C ALA A 9 0.20 5.13 -1.41
N GLU A 10 0.83 6.31 -1.43
CA GLU A 10 2.25 6.44 -1.72
C GLU A 10 3.06 6.14 -0.45
N LEU A 11 4.06 5.30 -0.61
CA LEU A 11 4.98 4.85 0.41
C LEU A 11 6.34 5.50 0.15
N SER A 12 7.05 5.82 1.22
CA SER A 12 8.42 6.31 1.18
C SER A 12 9.30 5.54 2.17
N CYS A 13 10.58 5.44 1.86
CA CYS A 13 11.57 4.81 2.73
C CYS A 13 12.65 5.82 3.07
N ASN A 14 13.04 5.89 4.35
CA ASN A 14 14.13 6.76 4.79
C ASN A 14 15.53 6.28 4.37
N GLN A 15 15.63 5.08 3.76
CA GLN A 15 16.87 4.47 3.27
C GLN A 15 16.88 4.28 1.74
N GLY A 16 15.79 4.62 1.05
CA GLY A 16 15.64 4.54 -0.40
C GLY A 16 15.35 5.92 -1.00
N THR A 17 15.55 6.09 -2.30
CA THR A 17 15.32 7.39 -2.97
C THR A 17 14.03 7.41 -3.80
N ALA A 18 13.50 6.24 -4.17
CA ALA A 18 12.24 6.11 -4.89
C ALA A 18 11.03 6.01 -3.95
N THR A 19 9.88 6.52 -4.39
CA THR A 19 8.57 6.20 -3.81
C THR A 19 8.03 4.89 -4.39
N SER A 20 7.09 4.26 -3.69
CA SER A 20 6.36 3.08 -4.18
C SER A 20 4.89 3.23 -3.86
N ASN A 21 4.03 2.52 -4.57
CA ASN A 21 2.61 2.42 -4.22
C ASN A 21 2.34 1.12 -3.44
N LEU A 22 1.36 1.17 -2.54
CA LEU A 22 0.80 -0.04 -1.93
C LEU A 22 -0.11 -0.76 -2.92
N THR A 23 0.17 -2.03 -3.18
CA THR A 23 -0.78 -2.90 -3.88
C THR A 23 -1.68 -3.59 -2.86
N VAL A 24 -2.99 -3.50 -3.01
CA VAL A 24 -3.96 -4.19 -2.15
C VAL A 24 -4.37 -5.49 -2.85
N THR A 25 -4.04 -6.62 -2.23
CA THR A 25 -4.38 -7.98 -2.72
C THR A 25 -5.12 -8.81 -1.69
N SER A 26 -5.20 -8.35 -0.44
CA SER A 26 -5.88 -9.05 0.64
C SER A 26 -7.39 -9.20 0.44
N GLN A 27 -7.99 -8.35 -0.40
CA GLN A 27 -9.43 -8.33 -0.66
C GLN A 27 -9.80 -7.56 -1.93
N ASP A 28 -10.97 -7.85 -2.48
CA ASP A 28 -11.53 -7.23 -3.69
C ASP A 28 -12.94 -6.64 -3.51
N PHE A 29 -13.51 -6.69 -2.30
CA PHE A 29 -14.92 -6.37 -2.06
C PHE A 29 -15.17 -5.05 -1.31
N VAL A 30 -14.33 -4.65 -0.34
CA VAL A 30 -14.48 -3.34 0.33
C VAL A 30 -13.71 -2.28 -0.45
N THR A 31 -14.43 -1.23 -0.81
CA THR A 31 -13.84 -0.02 -1.38
C THR A 31 -14.33 1.21 -0.65
N ILE A 32 -13.48 2.24 -0.61
CA ILE A 32 -13.81 3.56 -0.07
C ILE A 32 -13.52 4.55 -1.18
N GLU A 33 -14.53 5.30 -1.60
CA GLU A 33 -14.45 6.20 -2.76
C GLU A 33 -13.97 5.47 -4.04
N GLY A 34 -14.33 4.20 -4.19
CA GLY A 34 -13.93 3.36 -5.32
C GLY A 34 -12.49 2.83 -5.25
N LYS A 35 -11.77 3.05 -4.14
CA LYS A 35 -10.40 2.57 -3.92
C LYS A 35 -10.40 1.38 -2.98
N ALA A 36 -9.62 0.35 -3.28
CA ALA A 36 -9.54 -0.85 -2.45
C ALA A 36 -8.93 -0.49 -1.09
N MET A 37 -9.61 -0.88 -0.01
CA MET A 37 -9.14 -0.66 1.36
C MET A 37 -8.08 -1.71 1.70
N ALA A 38 -6.93 -1.27 2.20
CA ALA A 38 -5.87 -2.17 2.62
C ALA A 38 -6.20 -2.87 3.96
N THR A 39 -5.69 -4.08 4.13
CA THR A 39 -5.70 -4.79 5.43
C THR A 39 -4.27 -5.07 5.89
N GLU A 40 -4.13 -5.61 7.11
CA GLU A 40 -2.82 -6.01 7.65
C GLU A 40 -2.08 -7.05 6.79
N GLU A 41 -2.79 -7.81 5.96
CA GLU A 41 -2.19 -8.81 5.09
C GLU A 41 -1.44 -8.19 3.90
N ASP A 42 -1.71 -6.92 3.55
CA ASP A 42 -1.03 -6.21 2.46
C ASP A 42 0.35 -5.66 2.85
N LYS A 43 0.87 -5.96 4.05
CA LYS A 43 2.21 -5.51 4.49
C LYS A 43 3.37 -6.35 3.97
N GLN A 44 3.12 -7.22 2.99
CA GLN A 44 4.15 -8.13 2.47
C GLN A 44 5.17 -7.38 1.61
N ALA A 45 6.42 -7.41 2.06
CA ALA A 45 7.56 -6.87 1.30
C ALA A 45 7.76 -7.66 0.00
N ASN A 46 8.15 -6.95 -1.07
CA ASN A 46 8.38 -7.48 -2.42
C ASN A 46 7.16 -8.08 -3.12
N ALA A 47 5.98 -8.06 -2.49
CA ALA A 47 4.70 -8.42 -3.10
C ALA A 47 3.77 -7.21 -3.19
N ASN A 48 3.38 -6.68 -2.03
CA ASN A 48 2.46 -5.54 -1.94
C ASN A 48 3.21 -4.20 -1.80
N ILE A 49 4.40 -4.25 -1.19
CA ILE A 49 5.31 -3.12 -1.02
C ILE A 49 6.57 -3.41 -1.85
N LEU A 50 6.70 -2.73 -2.99
CA LEU A 50 7.86 -2.90 -3.86
C LEU A 50 9.10 -2.19 -3.29
N PRO A 51 10.33 -2.63 -3.64
CA PRO A 51 11.56 -2.00 -3.18
C PRO A 51 11.67 -0.51 -3.59
N PHE A 52 12.01 0.31 -2.61
CA PHE A 52 12.28 1.75 -2.77
C PHE A 52 13.68 1.97 -3.32
N LYS A 53 13.89 1.68 -4.62
CA LYS A 53 15.18 1.77 -5.35
C LYS A 53 16.15 2.83 -4.78
N GLN A 54 17.44 2.50 -4.75
CA GLN A 54 18.51 3.40 -4.31
C GLN A 54 18.77 4.51 -5.32
#